data_AF-A0AAD7JBT0-F1
#
_entry.id   AF-A0AAD7JBT0-F1
#
_cell.length_a   1.000
_cell.length_b   1.000
_cell.length_c   1.000
_cell.angle_alpha   90.00
_cell.angle_beta   90.00
_cell.angle_gamma   90.00
#
_symmetry.space_group_name_H-M   'P 1'
#
loop_
_entity.id
_entity.type
_entity.pdbx_description
1 polymer ?
#
loop_
_entity_poly.entity_id
_entity_poly.type
_entity_poly.pdbx_seq_one_letter_code
_entity_poly.pdbx_strand_id
1 'polypeptide(L)'
;MHLRQLSAPSECSKNPVVIYTHPATLAGRPFGRCGLPVALYNSHLADLTDALANLHCGPAPSTWILEQTQELIRLSLAFYPTEVGRENAIRPVIDRIFPGAQWQYRLEGGSVKPKAIWDGQVFELKNERGNNGDPTAQTIADYEKIVDSVDPAKPEEIGHFRDRSVLPLVLLSLASTQFEICAAIYTDVAQVDHLFSMNLHDSIHLEDQVLCLARVLAILQTTFTGLKTYYTALRTEPTRPLEYSSALHLPSPISAEQPFEQITTALNLRFLYKLSRLTSVAIDPLLDGDWEANTRHAVFVALGGGHNSIPEGREVIVKFARRYNVEAHELLAGMNLAPKLYYHCSVRGRLVMVVMERVAGMMASHWSYRQGTPLPHFVVEDARRAIGLLHDHNIVFGDLRLPNIMICDNRAVLVDFDWAALAGQGRYPATLSDLDVWAPTVAPYGVMEKEHDDHMLKAIAAASVPS
;
A
#
# COMPACT_ATOMS: atom_id res chain seq x y z
N MET A 1 -5.21 -22.47 -9.12
CA MET A 1 -4.12 -22.92 -8.22
C MET A 1 -4.80 -23.31 -6.92
N HIS A 2 -4.72 -24.56 -6.47
CA HIS A 2 -5.29 -24.94 -5.17
C HIS A 2 -4.63 -24.08 -4.09
N LEU A 3 -5.38 -23.12 -3.53
CA LEU A 3 -4.99 -22.39 -2.33
C LEU A 3 -4.58 -23.44 -1.30
N ARG A 4 -3.33 -23.39 -0.81
CA ARG A 4 -2.93 -24.26 0.29
C ARG A 4 -3.90 -23.95 1.43
N GLN A 5 -4.60 -24.97 1.91
CA GLN A 5 -5.68 -24.80 2.86
C GLN A 5 -5.16 -24.11 4.12
N LEU A 6 -5.61 -22.86 4.35
CA LEU A 6 -5.24 -22.10 5.54
C LEU A 6 -5.84 -22.78 6.78
N SER A 7 -5.03 -22.89 7.84
CA SER A 7 -5.48 -23.44 9.14
C SER A 7 -6.62 -22.61 9.73
N ALA A 8 -7.33 -23.12 10.74
CA ALA A 8 -8.34 -22.32 11.45
C ALA A 8 -7.74 -20.98 11.92
N PRO A 9 -8.49 -19.85 11.89
CA PRO A 9 -7.98 -18.55 12.33
C PRO A 9 -7.43 -18.59 13.75
N SER A 10 -8.07 -19.33 14.66
CA SER A 10 -7.60 -19.55 16.03
C SER A 10 -6.26 -20.31 16.12
N GLU A 11 -5.93 -21.16 15.16
CA GLU A 11 -4.62 -21.84 15.07
C GLU A 11 -3.56 -20.92 14.45
N CYS A 12 -3.93 -20.13 13.44
CA CYS A 12 -3.07 -19.07 12.90
C CYS A 12 -2.73 -18.04 13.97
N SER A 13 -3.67 -17.71 14.86
CA SER A 13 -3.46 -16.87 16.03
C SER A 13 -2.38 -17.41 16.96
N LYS A 14 -2.36 -18.72 17.23
CA LYS A 14 -1.37 -19.37 18.10
C LYS A 14 0.01 -19.49 17.45
N ASN A 15 0.04 -19.63 16.13
CA ASN A 15 1.27 -19.63 15.35
C ASN A 15 1.20 -18.60 14.20
N PRO A 16 1.44 -17.31 14.49
CA PRO A 16 1.31 -16.24 13.51
C PRO A 16 2.16 -16.44 12.25
N VAL A 17 3.25 -17.21 12.33
CA VAL A 17 4.09 -17.53 11.17
C VAL A 17 3.25 -18.12 10.03
N VAL A 18 2.22 -18.93 10.34
CA VAL A 18 1.37 -19.59 9.34
C VAL A 18 0.67 -18.58 8.44
N ILE A 19 0.09 -17.51 9.00
CA ILE A 19 -0.64 -16.51 8.22
C ILE A 19 0.30 -15.48 7.58
N TYR A 20 1.31 -15.01 8.30
CA TYR A 20 2.24 -14.00 7.78
C TYR A 20 3.14 -14.54 6.65
N THR A 21 3.43 -15.85 6.64
CA THR A 21 4.19 -16.49 5.55
C THR A 21 3.29 -17.09 4.47
N HIS A 22 1.96 -16.97 4.61
CA HIS A 22 1.04 -17.54 3.64
C HIS A 22 1.23 -16.88 2.27
N PRO A 23 1.36 -17.65 1.17
CA PRO A 23 1.62 -17.10 -0.16
C PRO A 23 0.58 -16.07 -0.64
N ALA A 24 -0.67 -16.22 -0.20
CA ALA A 24 -1.78 -15.33 -0.55
C ALA A 24 -1.98 -14.17 0.43
N THR A 25 -1.03 -13.93 1.35
CA THR A 25 -1.10 -12.83 2.33
C THR A 25 0.17 -11.95 2.27
N LEU A 26 -0.06 -10.65 2.18
CA LEU A 26 0.92 -9.57 2.27
C LEU A 26 0.53 -8.63 3.41
N ALA A 27 1.05 -8.89 4.61
CA ALA A 27 0.69 -8.17 5.84
C ALA A 27 1.90 -7.51 6.54
N GLY A 28 2.97 -7.24 5.80
CA GLY A 28 4.16 -6.53 6.28
C GLY A 28 5.16 -7.36 7.09
N ARG A 29 4.96 -8.68 7.16
CA ARG A 29 5.85 -9.61 7.88
C ARG A 29 5.94 -10.97 7.16
N PRO A 30 7.12 -11.64 7.13
CA PRO A 30 8.45 -11.10 7.39
C PRO A 30 8.81 -9.90 6.49
N PHE A 31 9.97 -9.28 6.75
CA PHE A 31 10.50 -8.22 5.89
C PHE A 31 10.44 -8.67 4.42
N GLY A 32 10.03 -7.78 3.52
CA GLY A 32 9.78 -8.14 2.12
C GLY A 32 8.29 -8.29 1.78
N ARG A 33 7.48 -8.83 2.69
CA ARG A 33 6.08 -9.23 2.42
C ARG A 33 5.04 -8.14 2.67
N CYS A 34 5.18 -7.00 2.02
CA CYS A 34 4.15 -5.95 1.99
C CYS A 34 3.54 -5.79 0.59
N GLY A 35 2.26 -5.42 0.56
CA GLY A 35 1.54 -5.06 -0.66
C GLY A 35 1.65 -3.58 -0.98
N LEU A 36 0.86 -3.14 -1.95
CA LEU A 36 0.64 -1.72 -2.19
C LEU A 36 -0.33 -1.17 -1.14
N PRO A 37 -0.26 0.13 -0.80
CA PRO A 37 -1.12 0.68 0.23
C PRO A 37 -2.60 0.48 -0.10
N VAL A 38 -3.39 0.01 0.87
CA VAL A 38 -4.82 -0.28 0.68
C VAL A 38 -5.61 0.98 0.31
N ALA A 39 -5.11 2.15 0.72
CA ALA A 39 -5.61 3.48 0.35
C ALA A 39 -5.67 3.73 -1.17
N LEU A 40 -4.90 3.00 -1.98
CA LEU A 40 -4.94 3.13 -3.44
C LEU A 40 -6.18 2.49 -4.08
N TYR A 41 -6.92 1.65 -3.35
CA TYR A 41 -7.94 0.77 -3.94
C TYR A 41 -9.36 1.05 -3.47
N ASN A 42 -9.53 1.71 -2.33
CA ASN A 42 -10.85 2.02 -1.80
C ASN A 42 -10.85 3.38 -1.09
N SER A 43 -11.83 4.22 -1.44
CA SER A 43 -11.96 5.56 -0.89
C SER A 43 -12.15 5.56 0.64
N HIS A 44 -12.99 4.68 1.19
CA HIS A 44 -13.21 4.66 2.64
C HIS A 44 -11.96 4.28 3.43
N LEU A 45 -11.14 3.37 2.90
CA LEU A 45 -9.87 3.00 3.51
C LEU A 45 -8.78 4.07 3.31
N ALA A 46 -8.82 4.79 2.19
CA ALA A 46 -7.97 5.94 1.95
C ALA A 46 -8.24 7.07 2.97
N ASP A 47 -9.52 7.34 3.22
CA ASP A 47 -9.98 8.35 4.18
C ASP A 47 -9.61 7.96 5.61
N LEU A 48 -9.79 6.68 5.95
CA LEU A 48 -9.34 6.12 7.23
C LEU A 48 -7.83 6.32 7.42
N THR A 49 -7.03 5.97 6.42
CA THR A 49 -5.56 6.04 6.47
C THR A 49 -5.09 7.47 6.71
N ASP A 50 -5.61 8.44 5.96
CA ASP A 50 -5.22 9.84 6.09
C ASP A 50 -5.74 10.47 7.38
N ALA A 51 -6.97 10.14 7.81
CA ALA A 51 -7.52 10.65 9.07
C ALA A 51 -6.73 10.14 10.28
N LEU A 52 -6.31 8.86 10.28
CA LEU A 52 -5.46 8.30 11.33
C LEU A 52 -4.05 8.89 11.31
N ALA A 53 -3.49 9.19 10.13
CA ALA A 53 -2.19 9.86 10.03
C ALA A 53 -2.21 11.31 10.53
N ASN A 54 -3.39 11.95 10.57
CA ASN A 54 -3.58 13.35 10.93
C ASN A 54 -4.53 13.54 12.14
N LEU A 55 -4.48 12.61 13.11
CA LEU A 55 -5.39 12.59 14.28
C LEU A 55 -5.52 13.95 14.99
N HIS A 56 -4.42 14.70 15.13
CA HIS A 56 -4.41 15.97 15.85
C HIS A 56 -5.08 17.14 15.10
N CYS A 57 -5.30 16.99 13.80
CA CYS A 57 -5.90 18.04 12.95
C CYS A 57 -7.43 17.94 12.87
N GLY A 58 -8.02 16.86 13.37
CA GLY A 58 -9.46 16.62 13.32
C GLY A 58 -10.26 17.44 14.34
N PRO A 59 -11.60 17.45 14.22
CA PRO A 59 -12.48 18.11 15.19
C PRO A 59 -12.32 17.50 16.60
N ALA A 60 -12.71 18.28 17.61
CA ALA A 60 -12.77 17.76 18.98
C ALA A 60 -13.78 16.59 19.08
N PRO A 61 -13.45 15.49 19.79
CA PRO A 61 -14.39 14.41 20.03
C PRO A 61 -15.62 14.89 20.81
N SER A 62 -16.78 14.30 20.53
CA SER A 62 -18.00 14.58 21.30
C SER A 62 -17.90 14.04 22.73
N THR A 63 -18.67 14.65 23.65
CA THR A 63 -18.74 14.16 25.05
C THR A 63 -19.15 12.69 25.12
N TRP A 64 -20.10 12.28 24.27
CA TRP A 64 -20.56 10.89 24.24
C TRP A 64 -19.43 9.90 23.87
N ILE A 65 -18.63 10.19 22.83
CA ILE A 65 -17.55 9.28 22.44
C ILE A 65 -16.43 9.28 23.49
N LEU A 66 -16.19 10.40 24.18
CA LEU A 66 -15.24 10.46 25.30
C LEU A 66 -15.66 9.54 26.45
N GLU A 67 -16.94 9.56 26.83
CA GLU A 67 -17.50 8.67 27.87
C GLU A 67 -17.34 7.20 27.48
N GLN A 68 -17.68 6.83 26.24
CA GLN A 68 -17.50 5.46 25.76
C GLN A 68 -16.02 5.04 25.73
N THR A 69 -15.13 5.97 25.37
CA THR A 69 -13.68 5.75 25.32
C THR A 69 -13.12 5.47 26.71
N GLN A 70 -13.49 6.29 27.70
CA GLN A 70 -13.05 6.10 29.09
C GLN A 70 -13.53 4.75 29.64
N GLU A 71 -14.78 4.37 29.35
CA GLU A 71 -15.31 3.07 29.75
C GLU A 71 -14.56 1.92 29.07
N LEU A 72 -14.29 2.02 27.76
CA LEU A 72 -13.52 1.02 27.03
C LEU A 72 -12.10 0.88 27.58
N ILE A 73 -11.42 1.98 27.90
CA ILE A 73 -10.10 1.94 28.54
C ILE A 73 -10.18 1.25 29.89
N ARG A 74 -11.11 1.65 30.76
CA ARG A 74 -11.30 1.05 32.08
C ARG A 74 -11.57 -0.45 32.01
N LEU A 75 -12.42 -0.89 31.08
CA LEU A 75 -12.70 -2.31 30.84
C LEU A 75 -11.47 -3.03 30.26
N SER A 76 -10.71 -2.39 29.36
CA SER A 76 -9.50 -2.99 28.79
C SER A 76 -8.39 -3.21 29.83
N LEU A 77 -8.32 -2.33 30.85
CA LEU A 77 -7.35 -2.41 31.94
C LEU A 77 -7.72 -3.41 33.04
N ALA A 78 -8.98 -3.86 33.08
CA ALA A 78 -9.43 -4.82 34.08
C ALA A 78 -8.88 -6.22 33.79
N PHE A 79 -8.62 -6.99 34.85
CA PHE A 79 -8.28 -8.41 34.75
C PHE A 79 -9.53 -9.28 34.73
N TYR A 80 -9.54 -10.26 33.85
CA TYR A 80 -10.63 -11.21 33.71
C TYR A 80 -10.13 -12.64 33.88
N PRO A 81 -10.83 -13.49 34.66
CA PRO A 81 -10.46 -14.89 34.81
C PRO A 81 -10.52 -15.69 33.50
N THR A 82 -11.36 -15.27 32.55
CA THR A 82 -11.56 -15.95 31.27
C THR A 82 -11.73 -14.94 30.13
N GLU A 83 -11.37 -15.35 28.92
CA GLU A 83 -11.59 -14.55 27.70
C GLU A 83 -13.08 -14.28 27.48
N VAL A 84 -13.96 -15.25 27.77
CA VAL A 84 -15.42 -15.07 27.71
C VAL A 84 -15.90 -14.01 28.70
N GLY A 85 -15.32 -13.97 29.91
CA GLY A 85 -15.61 -12.93 30.89
C GLY A 85 -15.22 -11.53 30.40
N ARG A 86 -14.04 -11.42 29.77
CA ARG A 86 -13.58 -10.17 29.13
C ARG A 86 -14.50 -9.75 27.98
N GLU A 87 -14.85 -10.69 27.09
CA GLU A 87 -15.75 -10.45 25.97
C GLU A 87 -17.12 -9.95 26.44
N ASN A 88 -17.72 -10.59 27.45
CA ASN A 88 -19.00 -10.17 28.02
C ASN A 88 -18.95 -8.76 28.63
N ALA A 89 -17.81 -8.36 29.18
CA ALA A 89 -17.63 -7.05 29.77
C ALA A 89 -17.42 -5.95 28.71
N ILE A 90 -16.68 -6.25 27.63
CA ILE A 90 -16.33 -5.29 26.57
C ILE A 90 -17.41 -5.17 25.51
N ARG A 91 -18.14 -6.25 25.21
CA ARG A 91 -19.20 -6.26 24.18
C ARG A 91 -20.19 -5.08 24.30
N PRO A 92 -20.75 -4.74 25.48
CA PRO A 92 -21.72 -3.66 25.58
C PRO A 92 -21.20 -2.29 25.14
N VAL A 93 -19.93 -1.97 25.41
CA VAL A 93 -19.34 -0.69 24.98
C VAL A 93 -19.04 -0.72 23.48
N ILE A 94 -18.57 -1.85 22.94
CA ILE A 94 -18.36 -2.03 21.49
C ILE A 94 -19.69 -1.90 20.73
N ASP A 95 -20.79 -2.51 21.20
CA ASP A 95 -22.11 -2.40 20.56
C ASP A 95 -22.66 -0.97 20.59
N ARG A 96 -22.35 -0.18 21.64
CA ARG A 96 -22.72 1.23 21.69
C ARG A 96 -21.93 2.07 20.70
N ILE A 97 -20.61 1.83 20.59
CA ILE A 97 -19.75 2.56 19.67
C ILE A 97 -20.04 2.15 18.21
N PHE A 98 -20.20 0.85 17.95
CA PHE A 98 -20.34 0.24 16.63
C PHE A 98 -21.57 -0.69 16.59
N PRO A 99 -22.78 -0.14 16.42
CA PRO A 99 -24.01 -0.94 16.45
C PRO A 99 -24.13 -1.90 15.26
N GLY A 100 -24.85 -3.01 15.46
CA GLY A 100 -25.20 -3.96 14.40
C GLY A 100 -24.21 -5.11 14.20
N ALA A 101 -23.37 -5.37 15.20
CA ALA A 101 -22.41 -6.46 15.19
C ALA A 101 -23.11 -7.83 15.25
N GLN A 102 -22.61 -8.79 14.48
CA GLN A 102 -22.96 -10.20 14.64
C GLN A 102 -21.88 -10.89 15.49
N TRP A 103 -22.13 -11.04 16.78
CA TRP A 103 -21.19 -11.66 17.71
C TRP A 103 -21.16 -13.16 17.54
N GLN A 104 -19.94 -13.73 17.51
CA GLN A 104 -19.72 -15.17 17.43
C GLN A 104 -20.46 -15.84 16.26
N TYR A 105 -20.77 -15.09 15.21
CA TYR A 105 -21.40 -15.61 14.02
C TYR A 105 -20.40 -16.50 13.27
N ARG A 106 -20.86 -17.68 12.87
CA ARG A 106 -20.05 -18.64 12.11
C ARG A 106 -20.38 -18.44 10.63
N LEU A 107 -19.42 -17.94 9.87
CA LEU A 107 -19.51 -17.88 8.41
C LEU A 107 -19.44 -19.31 7.85
N GLU A 108 -20.14 -19.56 6.73
CA GLU A 108 -20.29 -20.92 6.19
C GLU A 108 -19.05 -21.44 5.44
N GLY A 109 -18.85 -22.77 5.52
CA GLY A 109 -17.54 -23.44 5.48
C GLY A 109 -16.99 -23.79 6.87
N GLY A 110 -17.64 -23.29 7.94
CA GLY A 110 -17.50 -23.73 9.34
C GLY A 110 -16.20 -23.39 10.05
N SER A 111 -15.21 -22.89 9.32
CA SER A 111 -13.85 -22.69 9.81
C SER A 111 -13.52 -21.25 10.22
N VAL A 112 -14.47 -20.32 10.11
CA VAL A 112 -14.33 -18.89 10.49
C VAL A 112 -15.42 -18.53 11.50
N LYS A 113 -15.02 -17.95 12.62
CA LYS A 113 -15.94 -17.50 13.68
C LYS A 113 -15.27 -16.34 14.41
N PRO A 114 -15.28 -15.12 13.84
CA PRO A 114 -14.72 -13.97 14.50
C PRO A 114 -15.51 -13.65 15.78
N LYS A 115 -14.91 -12.87 16.70
CA LYS A 115 -15.64 -12.41 17.90
C LYS A 115 -16.83 -11.57 17.53
N ALA A 116 -16.65 -10.64 16.60
CA ALA A 116 -17.73 -9.90 15.98
C ALA A 116 -17.42 -9.59 14.51
N ILE A 117 -18.46 -9.53 13.70
CA ILE A 117 -18.40 -9.15 12.30
C ILE A 117 -19.52 -8.16 11.96
N TRP A 118 -19.23 -7.24 11.05
CA TRP A 118 -20.14 -6.29 10.44
C TRP A 118 -19.91 -6.28 8.93
N ASP A 119 -20.72 -5.52 8.20
CA ASP A 119 -20.45 -5.19 6.80
C ASP A 119 -19.21 -4.31 6.66
N GLY A 120 -18.08 -4.96 6.38
CA GLY A 120 -16.78 -4.32 6.16
C GLY A 120 -15.89 -4.24 7.40
N GLN A 121 -16.19 -4.99 8.47
CA GLN A 121 -15.34 -5.02 9.66
C GLN A 121 -15.29 -6.40 10.31
N VAL A 122 -14.13 -6.74 10.86
CA VAL A 122 -13.91 -7.93 11.68
C VAL A 122 -13.25 -7.51 12.98
N PHE A 123 -13.70 -8.09 14.09
CA PHE A 123 -13.13 -7.85 15.42
C PHE A 123 -12.70 -9.16 16.07
N GLU A 124 -11.49 -9.14 16.62
CA GLU A 124 -10.96 -10.20 17.47
C GLU A 124 -10.48 -9.68 18.82
N LEU A 125 -10.65 -10.51 19.83
CA LEU A 125 -10.34 -10.20 21.21
C LEU A 125 -9.65 -11.36 21.90
N LYS A 126 -8.54 -11.06 22.59
CA LYS A 126 -7.83 -12.00 23.47
C LYS A 126 -7.79 -11.48 24.89
N ASN A 127 -7.75 -12.40 25.85
CA ASN A 127 -7.73 -12.04 27.26
C ASN A 127 -6.47 -11.25 27.63
N GLU A 128 -5.31 -11.82 27.29
CA GLU A 128 -3.99 -11.25 27.57
C GLU A 128 -3.08 -11.36 26.35
N ARG A 129 -2.07 -10.49 26.26
CA ARG A 129 -1.07 -10.56 25.18
C ARG A 129 -0.32 -11.89 25.24
N GLY A 130 -0.24 -12.58 24.10
CA GLY A 130 0.45 -13.87 24.00
C GLY A 130 -0.29 -15.05 24.64
N ASN A 131 -1.45 -14.82 25.27
CA ASN A 131 -2.27 -15.89 25.83
C ASN A 131 -3.37 -16.28 24.82
N ASN A 132 -3.39 -17.56 24.42
CA ASN A 132 -4.30 -18.09 23.39
C ASN A 132 -4.19 -17.42 22.00
N GLY A 133 -3.02 -16.87 21.69
CA GLY A 133 -2.65 -16.38 20.35
C GLY A 133 -2.70 -14.86 20.19
N ASP A 134 -2.33 -14.41 19.00
CA ASP A 134 -2.34 -13.02 18.53
C ASP A 134 -3.69 -12.69 17.86
N PRO A 135 -4.47 -11.71 18.35
CA PRO A 135 -5.74 -11.31 17.72
C PRO A 135 -5.52 -10.74 16.31
N THR A 136 -4.41 -10.05 16.06
CA THR A 136 -4.14 -9.40 14.77
C THR A 136 -3.90 -10.46 13.69
N ALA A 137 -3.06 -11.45 13.98
CA ALA A 137 -2.91 -12.63 13.13
C ALA A 137 -4.25 -13.38 12.89
N GLN A 138 -5.12 -13.42 13.91
CA GLN A 138 -6.44 -14.06 13.79
C GLN A 138 -7.35 -13.29 12.82
N THR A 139 -7.46 -11.96 12.95
CA THR A 139 -8.28 -11.15 12.02
C THR A 139 -7.82 -11.23 10.58
N ILE A 140 -6.50 -11.32 10.33
CA ILE A 140 -5.96 -11.50 8.98
C ILE A 140 -6.36 -12.87 8.43
N ALA A 141 -6.29 -13.92 9.25
CA ALA A 141 -6.74 -15.25 8.85
C ALA A 141 -8.26 -15.34 8.66
N ASP A 142 -9.05 -14.62 9.48
CA ASP A 142 -10.50 -14.48 9.26
C ASP A 142 -10.78 -13.80 7.93
N TYR A 143 -10.07 -12.70 7.62
CA TYR A 143 -10.18 -11.99 6.36
C TYR A 143 -9.91 -12.89 5.16
N GLU A 144 -8.77 -13.61 5.15
CA GLU A 144 -8.41 -14.50 4.05
C GLU A 144 -9.47 -15.59 3.84
N LYS A 145 -10.02 -16.13 4.93
CA LYS A 145 -11.09 -17.12 4.81
C LYS A 145 -12.43 -16.54 4.39
N ILE A 146 -12.75 -15.30 4.73
CA ILE A 146 -13.93 -14.58 4.24
C ILE A 146 -13.87 -14.43 2.72
N VAL A 147 -12.69 -14.13 2.18
CA VAL A 147 -12.46 -14.04 0.73
C VAL A 147 -12.70 -15.40 0.04
N ASP A 148 -12.34 -16.49 0.71
CA ASP A 148 -12.48 -17.85 0.19
C ASP A 148 -13.88 -18.45 0.40
N SER A 149 -14.64 -17.98 1.38
CA SER A 149 -15.97 -18.49 1.72
C SER A 149 -17.03 -17.96 0.75
N VAL A 150 -17.30 -18.73 -0.30
CA VAL A 150 -18.41 -18.49 -1.24
C VAL A 150 -19.41 -19.65 -1.11
N ASP A 151 -20.52 -19.42 -0.41
CA ASP A 151 -21.63 -20.37 -0.30
C ASP A 151 -22.81 -19.96 -1.19
N PRO A 152 -23.09 -20.68 -2.29
CA PRO A 152 -24.20 -20.36 -3.19
C PRO A 152 -25.58 -20.23 -2.51
N ALA A 153 -25.77 -20.80 -1.30
CA ALA A 153 -27.00 -20.69 -0.54
C ALA A 153 -27.16 -19.37 0.22
N LYS A 154 -26.09 -18.57 0.39
CA LYS A 154 -26.08 -17.27 1.08
C LYS A 154 -25.40 -16.17 0.27
N PRO A 155 -25.97 -15.78 -0.89
CA PRO A 155 -25.37 -14.80 -1.79
C PRO A 155 -25.21 -13.39 -1.18
N GLU A 156 -25.83 -13.12 -0.03
CA GLU A 156 -25.75 -11.87 0.71
C GLU A 156 -24.48 -11.73 1.58
N GLU A 157 -23.76 -12.83 1.86
CA GLU A 157 -22.54 -12.80 2.64
C GLU A 157 -21.40 -12.12 1.87
N ILE A 158 -20.56 -11.37 2.60
CA ILE A 158 -19.58 -10.45 2.01
C ILE A 158 -18.57 -11.13 1.08
N GLY A 159 -18.24 -12.40 1.29
CA GLY A 159 -17.32 -13.16 0.43
C GLY A 159 -17.77 -13.26 -1.02
N HIS A 160 -19.09 -13.21 -1.28
CA HIS A 160 -19.65 -13.25 -2.64
C HIS A 160 -19.31 -12.01 -3.48
N PHE A 161 -18.88 -10.92 -2.84
CA PHE A 161 -18.53 -9.70 -3.57
C PHE A 161 -17.08 -9.66 -4.05
N ARG A 162 -16.29 -10.72 -3.88
CA ARG A 162 -14.89 -10.76 -4.33
C ARG A 162 -14.73 -10.55 -5.83
N ASP A 163 -15.67 -11.04 -6.63
CA ASP A 163 -15.60 -10.92 -8.10
C ASP A 163 -16.07 -9.52 -8.59
N ARG A 164 -16.55 -8.68 -7.66
CA ARG A 164 -17.17 -7.36 -7.92
C ARG A 164 -16.55 -6.22 -7.11
N SER A 165 -15.61 -6.51 -6.21
CA SER A 165 -14.97 -5.54 -5.31
C SER A 165 -13.61 -6.04 -4.85
N VAL A 166 -12.79 -5.12 -4.33
CA VAL A 166 -11.55 -5.45 -3.61
C VAL A 166 -11.79 -5.89 -2.16
N LEU A 167 -13.02 -6.23 -1.77
CA LEU A 167 -13.41 -6.59 -0.39
C LEU A 167 -12.73 -5.77 0.72
N PRO A 168 -12.97 -4.45 0.77
CA PRO A 168 -12.34 -3.57 1.75
C PRO A 168 -12.89 -3.81 3.17
N LEU A 169 -12.05 -4.31 4.08
CA LEU A 169 -12.39 -4.55 5.49
C LEU A 169 -11.48 -3.78 6.44
N VAL A 170 -12.03 -3.33 7.57
CA VAL A 170 -11.25 -2.89 8.73
C VAL A 170 -11.14 -4.04 9.72
N LEU A 171 -9.91 -4.37 10.12
CA LEU A 171 -9.61 -5.43 11.08
C LEU A 171 -9.27 -4.78 12.43
N LEU A 172 -10.12 -5.02 13.43
CA LEU A 172 -9.95 -4.52 14.79
C LEU A 172 -9.44 -5.63 15.70
N SER A 173 -8.41 -5.33 16.49
CA SER A 173 -7.82 -6.30 17.41
C SER A 173 -7.62 -5.70 18.79
N LEU A 174 -8.01 -6.45 19.82
CA LEU A 174 -7.82 -6.07 21.23
C LEU A 174 -7.25 -7.24 22.04
N ALA A 175 -6.05 -7.08 22.61
CA ALA A 175 -5.44 -8.06 23.52
C ALA A 175 -4.85 -7.38 24.74
N SER A 176 -5.35 -7.69 25.93
CA SER A 176 -4.99 -6.95 27.14
C SER A 176 -5.19 -5.45 26.89
N THR A 177 -4.14 -4.67 27.09
CA THR A 177 -4.07 -3.24 26.82
C THR A 177 -3.77 -2.85 25.37
N GLN A 178 -3.48 -3.81 24.47
CA GLN A 178 -3.14 -3.48 23.08
C GLN A 178 -4.40 -3.34 22.24
N PHE A 179 -4.57 -2.18 21.62
CA PHE A 179 -5.57 -1.94 20.59
C PHE A 179 -4.88 -1.70 19.24
N GLU A 180 -5.34 -2.39 18.20
CA GLU A 180 -4.76 -2.30 16.86
C GLU A 180 -5.85 -2.20 15.78
N ILE A 181 -5.53 -1.47 14.72
CA ILE A 181 -6.37 -1.31 13.54
C ILE A 181 -5.51 -1.64 12.31
N CYS A 182 -5.95 -2.63 11.56
CA CYS A 182 -5.46 -2.88 10.22
C CYS A 182 -6.58 -2.61 9.20
N ALA A 183 -6.21 -2.38 7.96
CA ALA A 183 -7.14 -2.33 6.84
C ALA A 183 -6.70 -3.36 5.79
N ALA A 184 -7.66 -4.04 5.19
CA ALA A 184 -7.43 -5.15 4.29
C ALA A 184 -8.22 -5.00 3.00
N ILE A 185 -7.59 -5.41 1.89
CA ILE A 185 -8.22 -5.56 0.58
C ILE A 185 -7.77 -6.87 -0.07
N TYR A 186 -8.54 -7.31 -1.05
CA TYR A 186 -8.26 -8.45 -1.88
C TYR A 186 -8.05 -7.99 -3.31
N THR A 187 -6.97 -8.47 -3.90
CA THR A 187 -6.62 -8.24 -5.30
C THR A 187 -6.36 -9.59 -5.96
N ASP A 188 -5.10 -9.95 -6.21
CA ASP A 188 -4.68 -11.33 -6.44
C ASP A 188 -4.29 -12.06 -5.14
N VAL A 189 -3.97 -11.29 -4.10
CA VAL A 189 -3.67 -11.73 -2.74
C VAL A 189 -4.35 -10.79 -1.73
N ALA A 190 -4.50 -11.25 -0.49
CA ALA A 190 -4.88 -10.39 0.63
C ALA A 190 -3.74 -9.42 0.94
N GLN A 191 -4.02 -8.12 0.88
CA GLN A 191 -3.09 -7.06 1.24
C GLN A 191 -3.60 -6.39 2.52
N VAL A 192 -2.73 -6.28 3.52
CA VAL A 192 -3.09 -5.74 4.83
C VAL A 192 -2.08 -4.67 5.23
N ASP A 193 -2.60 -3.47 5.49
CA ASP A 193 -1.85 -2.37 6.08
C ASP A 193 -2.16 -2.27 7.57
N HIS A 194 -1.11 -2.17 8.39
CA HIS A 194 -1.24 -1.83 9.82
C HIS A 194 -1.31 -0.30 9.94
N LEU A 195 -2.45 0.23 10.38
CA LEU A 195 -2.74 1.66 10.34
C LEU A 195 -2.57 2.34 11.70
N PHE A 196 -2.85 1.64 12.78
CA PHE A 196 -2.81 2.22 14.13
C PHE A 196 -2.55 1.17 15.20
N SER A 197 -1.72 1.53 16.19
CA SER A 197 -1.41 0.71 17.36
C SER A 197 -1.38 1.60 18.60
N MET A 198 -2.04 1.18 19.68
CA MET A 198 -2.00 1.90 20.95
C MET A 198 -1.99 0.95 22.15
N ASN A 199 -1.10 1.22 23.11
CA ASN A 199 -1.09 0.54 24.40
C ASN A 199 -1.85 1.38 25.43
N LEU A 200 -3.00 0.91 25.85
CA LEU A 200 -3.86 1.54 26.84
C LEU A 200 -3.28 1.35 28.25
N HIS A 201 -3.10 2.40 29.01
CA HIS A 201 -2.58 2.27 30.37
C HIS A 201 -3.05 3.41 31.27
N ASP A 202 -3.22 3.13 32.55
CA ASP A 202 -3.46 4.19 33.53
C ASP A 202 -2.14 4.92 33.79
N SER A 203 -2.11 6.24 33.52
CA SER A 203 -0.92 7.07 33.70
C SER A 203 -1.30 8.53 33.89
N ILE A 204 -0.30 9.35 34.25
CA ILE A 204 -0.44 10.81 34.34
C ILE A 204 -0.86 11.45 33.00
N HIS A 205 -0.75 10.70 31.88
CA HIS A 205 -1.14 11.12 30.53
C HIS A 205 -2.44 10.44 30.07
N LEU A 206 -3.30 10.00 30.99
CA LEU A 206 -4.58 9.36 30.65
C LEU A 206 -5.47 10.27 29.79
N GLU A 207 -5.45 11.59 30.03
CA GLU A 207 -6.20 12.56 29.22
C GLU A 207 -5.81 12.49 27.74
N ASP A 208 -4.51 12.52 27.43
CA ASP A 208 -4.01 12.42 26.05
C ASP A 208 -4.41 11.10 25.40
N GLN A 209 -4.39 10.01 26.16
CA GLN A 209 -4.81 8.69 25.70
C GLN A 209 -6.31 8.65 25.37
N VAL A 210 -7.15 9.19 26.25
CA VAL A 210 -8.60 9.29 26.03
C VAL A 210 -8.90 10.13 24.80
N LEU A 211 -8.26 11.30 24.66
CA LEU A 211 -8.45 12.17 23.50
C LEU A 211 -7.98 11.50 22.20
N CYS A 212 -6.86 10.80 22.23
CA CYS A 212 -6.35 10.06 21.07
C CYS A 212 -7.31 8.95 20.65
N LEU A 213 -7.67 8.05 21.57
CA LEU A 213 -8.55 6.93 21.26
C LEU A 213 -9.96 7.38 20.86
N ALA A 214 -10.49 8.44 21.48
CA ALA A 214 -11.81 8.98 21.11
C ALA A 214 -11.84 9.52 19.67
N ARG A 215 -10.76 10.17 19.21
CA ARG A 215 -10.62 10.59 17.81
C ARG A 215 -10.56 9.37 16.88
N VAL A 216 -9.77 8.37 17.24
CA VAL A 216 -9.67 7.11 16.48
C VAL A 216 -11.04 6.43 16.34
N LEU A 217 -11.79 6.30 17.44
CA LEU A 217 -13.12 5.68 17.41
C LEU A 217 -14.13 6.50 16.58
N ALA A 218 -14.10 7.83 16.65
CA ALA A 218 -14.95 8.69 15.82
C ALA A 218 -14.64 8.55 14.32
N ILE A 219 -13.36 8.42 13.95
CA ILE A 219 -12.94 8.15 12.57
C ILE A 219 -13.47 6.78 12.14
N LEU A 220 -13.29 5.74 12.97
CA LEU A 220 -13.82 4.40 12.68
C LEU A 220 -15.33 4.40 12.48
N GLN A 221 -16.11 5.13 13.28
CA GLN A 221 -17.57 5.23 13.11
C GLN A 221 -17.95 5.77 11.72
N THR A 222 -17.21 6.77 11.25
CA THR A 222 -17.40 7.36 9.91
C THR A 222 -17.07 6.34 8.82
N THR A 223 -15.91 5.68 8.93
CA THR A 223 -15.49 4.64 7.99
C THR A 223 -16.45 3.46 7.95
N PHE A 224 -16.95 2.99 9.11
CA PHE A 224 -17.86 1.85 9.20
C PHE A 224 -19.20 2.16 8.56
N THR A 225 -19.71 3.38 8.76
CA THR A 225 -20.92 3.86 8.08
C THR A 225 -20.73 3.88 6.56
N GLY A 226 -19.56 4.34 6.09
CA GLY A 226 -19.19 4.33 4.68
C GLY A 226 -19.15 2.91 4.09
N LEU A 227 -18.43 2.00 4.74
CA LEU A 227 -18.32 0.60 4.30
C LEU A 227 -19.66 -0.14 4.34
N LYS A 228 -20.49 0.09 5.34
CA LYS A 228 -21.86 -0.45 5.38
C LYS A 228 -22.68 0.02 4.18
N THR A 229 -22.59 1.30 3.83
CA THR A 229 -23.26 1.87 2.65
C THR A 229 -22.72 1.24 1.36
N TYR A 230 -21.40 1.07 1.28
CA TYR A 230 -20.72 0.41 0.16
C TYR A 230 -21.22 -1.03 -0.06
N TYR A 231 -21.25 -1.86 0.98
CA TYR A 231 -21.74 -3.24 0.87
C TYR A 231 -23.26 -3.33 0.65
N THR A 232 -24.03 -2.38 1.17
CA THR A 232 -25.47 -2.27 0.86
C THR A 232 -25.67 -2.01 -0.64
N ALA A 233 -24.89 -1.10 -1.24
CA ALA A 233 -24.96 -0.82 -2.67
C ALA A 233 -24.62 -2.08 -3.50
N LEU A 234 -23.56 -2.80 -3.16
CA LEU A 234 -23.16 -4.04 -3.86
C LEU A 234 -24.25 -5.12 -3.88
N ARG A 235 -25.03 -5.24 -2.81
CA ARG A 235 -26.19 -6.15 -2.73
C ARG A 235 -27.33 -5.75 -3.66
N THR A 236 -27.52 -4.46 -3.87
CA THR A 236 -28.61 -3.91 -4.70
C THR A 236 -28.24 -3.76 -6.17
N GLU A 237 -26.95 -3.62 -6.49
CA GLU A 237 -26.50 -3.47 -7.87
C GLU A 237 -26.64 -4.78 -8.65
N PRO A 238 -27.16 -4.75 -9.90
CA PRO A 238 -27.20 -5.92 -10.76
C PRO A 238 -25.79 -6.46 -11.02
N THR A 239 -25.67 -7.79 -11.09
CA THR A 239 -24.40 -8.46 -11.37
C THR A 239 -23.86 -8.00 -12.72
N ARG A 240 -22.70 -7.34 -12.71
CA ARG A 240 -22.02 -6.92 -13.95
C ARG A 240 -21.44 -8.15 -14.67
N PRO A 241 -21.33 -8.13 -16.01
CA PRO A 241 -20.64 -9.18 -16.76
C PRO A 241 -19.18 -9.35 -16.30
N LEU A 242 -18.70 -10.60 -16.27
CA LEU A 242 -17.35 -11.00 -15.84
C LEU A 242 -16.20 -10.32 -16.60
N GLU A 243 -16.47 -9.75 -17.78
CA GLU A 243 -15.49 -9.04 -18.62
C GLU A 243 -14.87 -7.80 -17.95
N TYR A 244 -15.46 -7.29 -16.87
CA TYR A 244 -14.93 -6.17 -16.07
C TYR A 244 -14.14 -6.61 -14.82
N SER A 245 -14.05 -7.92 -14.54
CA SER A 245 -13.50 -8.44 -13.28
C SER A 245 -12.00 -8.14 -13.10
N SER A 246 -11.22 -8.12 -14.18
CA SER A 246 -9.78 -7.82 -14.12
C SER A 246 -9.46 -6.36 -13.77
N ALA A 247 -10.40 -5.43 -14.00
CA ALA A 247 -10.22 -4.01 -13.69
C ALA A 247 -10.47 -3.68 -12.21
N LEU A 248 -11.17 -4.55 -11.48
CA LEU A 248 -11.52 -4.31 -10.08
C LEU A 248 -10.31 -4.36 -9.15
N HIS A 249 -9.28 -5.12 -9.50
CA HIS A 249 -8.04 -5.25 -8.72
C HIS A 249 -6.99 -4.21 -9.10
N LEU A 250 -7.39 -3.16 -9.83
CA LEU A 250 -6.52 -2.04 -10.19
C LEU A 250 -6.81 -0.83 -9.27
N PRO A 251 -5.83 0.09 -9.12
CA PRO A 251 -6.01 1.24 -8.26
C PRO A 251 -7.20 2.13 -8.64
N SER A 252 -7.85 2.69 -7.62
CA SER A 252 -8.86 3.75 -7.70
C SER A 252 -8.48 4.88 -6.74
N PRO A 253 -7.43 5.65 -7.06
CA PRO A 253 -6.87 6.66 -6.16
C PRO A 253 -7.81 7.86 -5.97
N ILE A 254 -7.82 8.41 -4.75
CA ILE A 254 -8.54 9.62 -4.38
C ILE A 254 -7.57 10.78 -4.24
N SER A 255 -7.96 11.96 -4.74
CA SER A 255 -7.17 13.18 -4.59
C SER A 255 -7.01 13.56 -3.12
N ALA A 256 -5.77 13.91 -2.73
CA ALA A 256 -5.51 14.46 -1.41
C ALA A 256 -5.95 15.94 -1.30
N GLU A 257 -5.99 16.64 -2.43
CA GLU A 257 -6.30 18.07 -2.51
C GLU A 257 -7.79 18.33 -2.65
N GLN A 258 -8.50 17.47 -3.39
CA GLN A 258 -9.93 17.59 -3.66
C GLN A 258 -10.69 16.42 -3.02
N PRO A 259 -11.39 16.64 -1.90
CA PRO A 259 -12.15 15.59 -1.23
C PRO A 259 -13.19 14.96 -2.17
N PHE A 260 -13.28 13.62 -2.16
CA PHE A 260 -14.28 12.83 -2.88
C PHE A 260 -14.13 12.73 -4.41
N GLU A 261 -13.08 13.30 -4.99
CA GLU A 261 -12.81 13.15 -6.42
C GLU A 261 -11.94 11.90 -6.69
N GLN A 262 -12.51 10.94 -7.43
CA GLN A 262 -11.75 9.85 -8.03
C GLN A 262 -10.94 10.39 -9.21
N ILE A 263 -9.62 10.38 -9.06
CA ILE A 263 -8.72 10.95 -10.06
C ILE A 263 -8.84 10.23 -11.41
N THR A 264 -9.10 8.93 -11.39
CA THR A 264 -9.34 8.15 -12.62
C THR A 264 -10.50 8.67 -13.43
N THR A 265 -11.60 9.04 -12.77
CA THR A 265 -12.77 9.62 -13.43
C THR A 265 -12.47 11.04 -13.91
N ALA A 266 -11.84 11.87 -13.07
CA ALA A 266 -11.49 13.25 -13.41
C ALA A 266 -10.56 13.35 -14.63
N LEU A 267 -9.59 12.44 -14.74
CA LEU A 267 -8.62 12.40 -15.84
C LEU A 267 -9.05 11.49 -17.00
N ASN A 268 -10.21 10.83 -16.89
CA ASN A 268 -10.67 9.79 -17.81
C ASN A 268 -9.58 8.72 -18.06
N LEU A 269 -8.88 8.31 -16.99
CA LEU A 269 -7.84 7.30 -17.01
C LEU A 269 -8.43 5.91 -16.77
N ARG A 270 -8.15 4.97 -17.70
CA ARG A 270 -8.53 3.57 -17.56
C ARG A 270 -7.31 2.70 -17.32
N PHE A 271 -7.09 2.27 -16.09
CA PHE A 271 -6.04 1.29 -15.77
C PHE A 271 -6.26 -0.02 -16.53
N LEU A 272 -5.17 -0.57 -17.07
CA LEU A 272 -5.17 -1.83 -17.80
C LEU A 272 -4.55 -2.96 -16.97
N TYR A 273 -3.33 -2.75 -16.46
CA TYR A 273 -2.58 -3.76 -15.71
C TYR A 273 -1.40 -3.13 -14.95
N LYS A 274 -0.89 -3.84 -13.94
CA LYS A 274 0.39 -3.53 -13.29
C LYS A 274 1.55 -3.85 -14.27
N LEU A 275 2.46 -2.90 -14.51
CA LEU A 275 3.49 -3.01 -15.56
C LEU A 275 4.37 -4.26 -15.39
N SER A 276 4.65 -4.62 -14.14
CA SER A 276 5.47 -5.78 -13.79
C SER A 276 4.86 -7.14 -14.14
N ARG A 277 3.57 -7.20 -14.53
CA ARG A 277 2.94 -8.43 -15.05
C ARG A 277 3.35 -8.73 -16.51
N LEU A 278 3.92 -7.77 -17.24
CA LEU A 278 4.33 -7.94 -18.65
C LEU A 278 5.82 -8.24 -18.85
N THR A 279 6.65 -8.06 -17.83
CA THR A 279 8.08 -8.45 -17.87
C THR A 279 8.29 -9.95 -17.68
N SER A 280 7.27 -10.78 -17.97
CA SER A 280 7.33 -12.24 -17.99
C SER A 280 8.22 -12.77 -19.13
N VAL A 281 9.48 -12.36 -19.16
CA VAL A 281 10.55 -13.28 -19.51
C VAL A 281 10.75 -14.12 -18.26
N ALA A 282 10.46 -15.41 -18.35
CA ALA A 282 10.64 -16.44 -17.33
C ALA A 282 11.45 -15.91 -16.13
N ILE A 283 10.72 -15.36 -15.15
CA ILE A 283 11.28 -14.97 -13.87
C ILE A 283 11.62 -16.32 -13.25
N ASP A 284 12.91 -16.65 -13.23
CA ASP A 284 13.38 -17.88 -12.61
C ASP A 284 12.93 -17.83 -11.13
N PRO A 285 12.05 -18.74 -10.68
CA PRO A 285 11.56 -18.75 -9.30
C PRO A 285 12.67 -18.95 -8.27
N LEU A 286 13.91 -19.23 -8.71
CA LEU A 286 15.08 -19.48 -7.89
C LEU A 286 15.87 -18.20 -7.51
N LEU A 287 15.49 -17.03 -8.03
CA LEU A 287 16.03 -15.75 -7.55
C LEU A 287 15.02 -15.11 -6.58
N ASP A 288 15.09 -15.52 -5.32
CA ASP A 288 14.21 -15.11 -4.21
C ASP A 288 14.05 -13.58 -4.02
N GLY A 289 14.91 -12.75 -4.61
CA GLY A 289 14.86 -11.27 -4.49
C GLY A 289 13.87 -10.54 -5.41
N ASP A 290 13.51 -11.10 -6.57
CA ASP A 290 12.78 -10.34 -7.60
C ASP A 290 11.26 -10.31 -7.41
N TRP A 291 10.69 -11.30 -6.70
CA TRP A 291 9.29 -11.27 -6.26
C TRP A 291 9.04 -10.17 -5.22
N GLU A 292 9.96 -10.00 -4.26
CA GLU A 292 9.88 -8.98 -3.20
C GLU A 292 10.04 -7.55 -3.75
N ALA A 293 10.84 -7.38 -4.82
CA ALA A 293 10.95 -6.11 -5.52
C ALA A 293 9.62 -5.76 -6.25
N ASN A 294 8.94 -6.74 -6.85
CA ASN A 294 7.76 -6.50 -7.67
C ASN A 294 6.52 -6.09 -6.85
N THR A 295 6.30 -6.66 -5.67
CA THR A 295 5.14 -6.32 -4.82
C THR A 295 5.13 -4.85 -4.39
N ARG A 296 6.31 -4.23 -4.25
CA ARG A 296 6.49 -2.86 -3.73
C ARG A 296 6.38 -1.74 -4.76
N HIS A 297 6.63 -2.02 -6.05
CA HIS A 297 6.54 -1.00 -7.09
C HIS A 297 5.10 -0.77 -7.54
N ALA A 298 4.60 0.46 -7.40
CA ALA A 298 3.24 0.84 -7.77
C ALA A 298 3.20 1.45 -9.18
N VAL A 299 3.67 0.71 -10.19
CA VAL A 299 3.73 1.17 -11.59
C VAL A 299 2.73 0.39 -12.45
N PHE A 300 1.89 1.12 -13.16
CA PHE A 300 0.76 0.59 -13.93
C PHE A 300 0.72 1.18 -15.33
N VAL A 301 0.12 0.44 -16.26
CA VAL A 301 -0.26 0.96 -17.58
C VAL A 301 -1.73 1.33 -17.55
N ALA A 302 -2.05 2.49 -18.09
CA ALA A 302 -3.41 2.98 -18.27
C ALA A 302 -3.62 3.52 -19.69
N LEU A 303 -4.86 3.59 -20.16
CA LEU A 303 -5.22 4.39 -21.33
C LEU A 303 -5.57 5.80 -20.92
N GLY A 304 -5.00 6.77 -21.63
CA GLY A 304 -5.31 8.18 -21.49
C GLY A 304 -6.65 8.56 -22.09
N GLY A 305 -7.34 9.49 -21.43
CA GLY A 305 -8.66 9.95 -21.85
C GLY A 305 -8.70 11.35 -22.47
N GLY A 306 -7.55 11.96 -22.79
CA GLY A 306 -7.46 13.26 -23.47
C GLY A 306 -7.43 14.49 -22.55
N HIS A 307 -7.39 14.32 -21.23
CA HIS A 307 -7.41 15.43 -20.26
C HIS A 307 -5.99 15.79 -19.75
N ASN A 308 -5.74 17.04 -19.37
CA ASN A 308 -4.46 17.51 -18.79
C ASN A 308 -3.21 17.07 -19.58
N SER A 309 -3.19 17.24 -20.90
CA SER A 309 -2.10 16.81 -21.79
C SER A 309 -1.86 15.30 -21.88
N ILE A 310 -2.65 14.47 -21.20
CA ILE A 310 -2.62 13.02 -21.30
C ILE A 310 -3.22 12.63 -22.66
N PRO A 311 -2.50 11.90 -23.52
CA PRO A 311 -2.95 11.58 -24.87
C PRO A 311 -4.17 10.64 -24.85
N GLU A 312 -5.22 11.01 -25.58
CA GLU A 312 -6.42 10.18 -25.73
C GLU A 312 -6.13 8.86 -26.46
N GLY A 313 -6.66 7.76 -25.93
CA GLY A 313 -6.57 6.43 -26.53
C GLY A 313 -5.18 5.81 -26.55
N ARG A 314 -4.16 6.47 -25.98
CA ARG A 314 -2.79 5.95 -25.91
C ARG A 314 -2.47 5.39 -24.53
N GLU A 315 -1.61 4.38 -24.51
CA GLU A 315 -1.08 3.84 -23.26
C GLU A 315 -0.10 4.85 -22.61
N VAL A 316 -0.27 5.03 -21.30
CA VAL A 316 0.58 5.86 -20.44
C VAL A 316 1.03 5.05 -19.23
N ILE A 317 2.11 5.47 -18.60
CA ILE A 317 2.58 4.91 -17.33
C ILE A 317 2.01 5.75 -16.20
N VAL A 318 1.42 5.08 -15.21
CA VAL A 318 1.00 5.69 -13.94
C VAL A 318 1.83 5.09 -12.82
N LYS A 319 2.58 5.91 -12.10
CA LYS A 319 3.36 5.50 -10.94
C LYS A 319 2.82 6.17 -9.68
N PHE A 320 2.77 5.41 -8.58
CA PHE A 320 2.56 5.95 -7.24
C PHE A 320 3.86 5.85 -6.45
N ALA A 321 4.27 6.96 -5.84
CA ALA A 321 5.51 7.04 -5.07
C ALA A 321 5.29 7.77 -3.75
N ARG A 322 6.12 7.49 -2.73
CA ARG A 322 6.09 8.23 -1.45
C ARG A 322 6.60 9.66 -1.59
N ARG A 323 7.56 9.85 -2.49
CA ARG A 323 8.15 11.13 -2.89
C ARG A 323 8.51 11.04 -4.36
N TYR A 324 8.43 12.16 -5.07
CA TYR A 324 8.74 12.24 -6.49
C TYR A 324 9.24 13.65 -6.82
N ASN A 325 10.36 13.75 -7.52
CA ASN A 325 10.89 15.05 -7.92
C ASN A 325 10.37 15.42 -9.32
N VAL A 326 9.24 16.15 -9.34
CA VAL A 326 8.61 16.62 -10.58
C VAL A 326 9.53 17.57 -11.35
N GLU A 327 10.19 18.50 -10.66
CA GLU A 327 11.08 19.49 -11.28
C GLU A 327 12.23 18.83 -12.05
N ALA A 328 12.90 17.85 -11.43
CA ALA A 328 13.95 17.06 -12.08
C ALA A 328 13.43 16.31 -13.31
N HIS A 329 12.24 15.71 -13.21
CA HIS A 329 11.63 14.98 -14.31
C HIS A 329 11.28 15.93 -15.47
N GLU A 330 10.61 17.04 -15.21
CA GLU A 330 10.24 18.04 -16.22
C GLU A 330 11.46 18.64 -16.92
N LEU A 331 12.51 18.96 -16.15
CA LEU A 331 13.76 19.50 -16.68
C LEU A 331 14.41 18.54 -17.70
N LEU A 332 14.51 17.26 -17.37
CA LEU A 332 15.06 16.25 -18.29
C LEU A 332 14.12 15.94 -19.45
N ALA A 333 12.82 15.89 -19.21
CA ALA A 333 11.81 15.65 -20.24
C ALA A 333 11.83 16.75 -21.31
N GLY A 334 12.04 18.02 -20.90
CA GLY A 334 12.18 19.15 -21.82
C GLY A 334 13.37 19.03 -22.78
N MET A 335 14.37 18.22 -22.44
CA MET A 335 15.56 17.96 -23.24
C MET A 335 15.57 16.56 -23.88
N ASN A 336 14.43 15.85 -23.86
CA ASN A 336 14.26 14.47 -24.33
C ASN A 336 15.17 13.43 -23.60
N LEU A 337 15.62 13.75 -22.39
CA LEU A 337 16.46 12.90 -21.53
C LEU A 337 15.65 12.15 -20.46
N ALA A 338 14.34 12.33 -20.44
CA ALA A 338 13.37 11.57 -19.66
C ALA A 338 12.08 11.37 -20.47
N PRO A 339 11.24 10.37 -20.14
CA PRO A 339 9.88 10.27 -20.67
C PRO A 339 9.11 11.57 -20.43
N LYS A 340 8.22 11.97 -21.34
CA LYS A 340 7.38 13.15 -21.09
C LYS A 340 6.50 12.95 -19.83
N LEU A 341 6.52 13.91 -18.91
CA LEU A 341 5.56 13.96 -17.80
C LEU A 341 4.26 14.61 -18.29
N TYR A 342 3.12 13.95 -18.08
CA TYR A 342 1.81 14.46 -18.48
C TYR A 342 1.05 15.10 -17.32
N TYR A 343 1.09 14.49 -16.14
CA TYR A 343 0.32 14.94 -14.99
C TYR A 343 0.93 14.44 -13.69
N HIS A 344 0.74 15.19 -12.60
CA HIS A 344 1.05 14.73 -11.26
C HIS A 344 0.05 15.31 -10.25
N CYS A 345 -0.18 14.61 -9.13
CA CYS A 345 -0.95 15.14 -8.01
C CYS A 345 -0.66 14.34 -6.73
N SER A 346 -0.96 14.93 -5.57
CA SER A 346 -0.99 14.19 -4.31
C SER A 346 -2.28 13.39 -4.17
N VAL A 347 -2.15 12.14 -3.72
CA VAL A 347 -3.27 11.21 -3.51
C VAL A 347 -3.31 10.73 -2.07
N ARG A 348 -4.51 10.36 -1.61
CA ARG A 348 -4.72 9.83 -0.26
C ARG A 348 -3.86 8.58 -0.01
N GLY A 349 -3.45 8.38 1.24
CA GLY A 349 -2.44 7.39 1.63
C GLY A 349 -1.02 7.94 1.62
N ARG A 350 -0.85 9.27 1.53
CA ARG A 350 0.43 10.00 1.47
C ARG A 350 1.33 9.51 0.33
N LEU A 351 0.78 9.53 -0.88
CA LEU A 351 1.47 9.16 -2.11
C LEU A 351 1.35 10.31 -3.12
N VAL A 352 2.27 10.34 -4.08
CA VAL A 352 2.20 11.16 -5.28
C VAL A 352 1.88 10.23 -6.43
N MET A 353 0.86 10.57 -7.20
CA MET A 353 0.57 9.93 -8.48
C MET A 353 1.22 10.74 -9.59
N VAL A 354 1.96 10.07 -10.47
CA VAL A 354 2.54 10.65 -11.69
C VAL A 354 2.08 9.87 -12.91
N VAL A 355 1.70 10.60 -13.96
CA VAL A 355 1.30 10.06 -15.27
C VAL A 355 2.34 10.52 -16.27
N MET A 356 3.00 9.58 -16.94
CA MET A 356 4.08 9.85 -17.87
C MET A 356 3.99 9.01 -19.13
N GLU A 357 4.80 9.37 -20.12
CA GLU A 357 4.91 8.67 -21.39
C GLU A 357 5.32 7.20 -21.21
N ARG A 358 4.59 6.30 -21.89
CA ARG A 358 5.03 4.93 -22.09
C ARG A 358 5.99 4.87 -23.26
N VAL A 359 7.28 4.92 -22.94
CA VAL A 359 8.34 4.84 -23.94
C VAL A 359 8.62 3.37 -24.27
N ALA A 360 8.77 3.06 -25.56
CA ALA A 360 9.23 1.75 -26.01
C ALA A 360 10.76 1.70 -25.92
N GLY A 361 11.30 0.73 -25.18
CA GLY A 361 12.73 0.61 -24.97
C GLY A 361 13.10 -0.59 -24.12
N MET A 362 14.40 -0.71 -23.85
CA MET A 362 14.97 -1.74 -23.01
C MET A 362 15.76 -1.11 -21.87
N MET A 363 15.59 -1.60 -20.64
CA MET A 363 16.43 -1.15 -19.52
C MET A 363 17.90 -1.49 -19.78
N ALA A 364 18.81 -0.58 -19.44
CA ALA A 364 20.25 -0.78 -19.62
C ALA A 364 20.76 -1.99 -18.81
N SER A 365 20.12 -2.28 -17.66
CA SER A 365 20.39 -3.49 -16.87
C SER A 365 20.12 -4.77 -17.66
N HIS A 366 19.00 -4.84 -18.39
CA HIS A 366 18.66 -5.97 -19.24
C HIS A 366 19.58 -6.08 -20.46
N TRP A 367 19.98 -4.95 -21.04
CA TRP A 367 20.96 -4.91 -22.13
C TRP A 367 22.28 -5.55 -21.70
N SER A 368 22.84 -5.07 -20.59
CA SER A 368 24.11 -5.55 -20.04
C SER A 368 24.05 -7.04 -19.67
N TYR A 369 22.94 -7.48 -19.05
CA TYR A 369 22.79 -8.87 -18.58
C TYR A 369 22.58 -9.87 -19.72
N ARG A 370 21.65 -9.60 -20.66
CA ARG A 370 21.27 -10.59 -21.68
C ARG A 370 22.26 -10.72 -22.83
N GLN A 371 22.98 -9.64 -23.15
CA GLN A 371 23.84 -9.65 -24.32
C GLN A 371 25.32 -9.85 -23.96
N GLY A 372 25.73 -9.64 -22.70
CA GLY A 372 27.15 -9.62 -22.33
C GLY A 372 27.95 -8.57 -23.13
N THR A 373 27.25 -7.65 -23.80
CA THR A 373 27.82 -6.61 -24.64
C THR A 373 27.95 -5.33 -23.82
N PRO A 374 29.03 -4.57 -23.99
CA PRO A 374 29.16 -3.28 -23.34
C PRO A 374 28.03 -2.34 -23.75
N LEU A 375 27.74 -1.35 -22.90
CA LEU A 375 26.72 -0.35 -23.20
C LEU A 375 27.13 0.51 -24.41
N PRO A 376 26.21 0.83 -25.33
CA PRO A 376 26.50 1.77 -26.41
C PRO A 376 26.98 3.12 -25.88
N HIS A 377 27.92 3.76 -26.59
CA HIS A 377 28.55 5.01 -26.15
C HIS A 377 27.54 6.14 -25.87
N PHE A 378 26.50 6.25 -26.72
CA PHE A 378 25.46 7.27 -26.56
C PHE A 378 24.72 7.18 -25.22
N VAL A 379 24.65 5.99 -24.59
CA VAL A 379 24.00 5.81 -23.29
C VAL A 379 24.74 6.60 -22.21
N VAL A 380 26.07 6.55 -22.23
CA VAL A 380 26.91 7.29 -21.29
C VAL A 380 26.87 8.78 -21.59
N GLU A 381 26.83 9.17 -22.86
CA GLU A 381 26.74 10.57 -23.27
C GLU A 381 25.42 11.21 -22.83
N ASP A 382 24.29 10.55 -23.07
CA ASP A 382 22.97 11.02 -22.65
C ASP A 382 22.83 11.03 -21.13
N ALA A 383 23.33 10.00 -20.43
CA ALA A 383 23.36 9.99 -18.97
C ALA A 383 24.22 11.15 -18.41
N ARG A 384 25.41 11.40 -18.99
CA ARG A 384 26.27 12.52 -18.61
C ARG A 384 25.58 13.87 -18.83
N ARG A 385 24.88 14.03 -19.96
CA ARG A 385 24.10 15.24 -20.25
C ARG A 385 22.97 15.43 -19.25
N ALA A 386 22.24 14.37 -18.90
CA ALA A 386 21.14 14.41 -17.95
C ALA A 386 21.64 14.81 -16.55
N ILE A 387 22.70 14.18 -16.06
CA ILE A 387 23.29 14.48 -14.76
C ILE A 387 23.86 15.90 -14.73
N GLY A 388 24.58 16.32 -15.78
CA GLY A 388 25.09 17.70 -15.89
C GLY A 388 23.95 18.73 -15.79
N LEU A 389 22.85 18.51 -16.51
CA LEU A 389 21.70 19.41 -16.48
C LEU A 389 21.04 19.49 -15.09
N LEU A 390 20.90 18.37 -14.39
CA LEU A 390 20.40 18.35 -13.01
C LEU A 390 21.35 19.09 -12.06
N HIS A 391 22.66 18.84 -12.18
CA HIS A 391 23.68 19.46 -11.35
C HIS A 391 23.76 20.98 -11.53
N ASP A 392 23.56 21.47 -12.75
CA ASP A 392 23.46 22.90 -13.06
C ASP A 392 22.28 23.57 -12.33
N HIS A 393 21.22 22.81 -12.04
CA HIS A 393 20.05 23.24 -11.25
C HIS A 393 20.16 22.87 -9.77
N ASN A 394 21.34 22.45 -9.32
CA ASN A 394 21.63 22.00 -7.97
C ASN A 394 20.78 20.79 -7.50
N ILE A 395 20.38 19.93 -8.42
CA ILE A 395 19.66 18.69 -8.16
C ILE A 395 20.62 17.51 -8.31
N VAL A 396 20.58 16.58 -7.36
CA VAL A 396 21.23 15.27 -7.41
C VAL A 396 20.16 14.25 -7.82
N PHE A 397 20.45 13.38 -8.78
CA PHE A 397 19.54 12.32 -9.19
C PHE A 397 19.45 11.23 -8.11
N GLY A 398 20.59 10.88 -7.51
CA GLY A 398 20.70 10.07 -6.30
C GLY A 398 20.58 8.57 -6.55
N ASP A 399 19.76 8.13 -7.50
CA ASP A 399 19.56 6.72 -7.84
C ASP A 399 20.10 6.36 -9.24
N LEU A 400 21.26 6.91 -9.62
CA LEU A 400 21.83 6.68 -10.96
C LEU A 400 22.38 5.27 -11.08
N ARG A 401 21.61 4.36 -11.69
CA ARG A 401 21.98 2.96 -11.91
C ARG A 401 21.39 2.43 -13.21
N LEU A 402 21.90 1.31 -13.71
CA LEU A 402 21.43 0.68 -14.95
C LEU A 402 19.92 0.37 -14.99
N PRO A 403 19.25 0.00 -13.88
CA PRO A 403 17.79 -0.18 -13.87
C PRO A 403 16.99 1.11 -14.08
N ASN A 404 17.61 2.27 -13.87
CA ASN A 404 16.99 3.59 -14.00
C ASN A 404 17.39 4.32 -15.29
N ILE A 405 18.00 3.58 -16.24
CA ILE A 405 18.35 4.05 -17.58
C ILE A 405 17.65 3.17 -18.59
N MET A 406 16.86 3.76 -19.47
CA MET A 406 16.18 3.06 -20.55
C MET A 406 16.77 3.47 -21.90
N ILE A 407 17.13 2.47 -22.71
CA ILE A 407 17.63 2.61 -24.07
C ILE A 407 16.44 2.57 -25.02
N CYS A 408 16.23 3.64 -25.77
CA CYS A 408 15.10 3.82 -26.68
C CYS A 408 15.65 4.27 -28.03
N ASP A 409 15.57 3.40 -29.04
CA ASP A 409 16.21 3.62 -30.34
C ASP A 409 17.72 3.90 -30.17
N ASN A 410 18.18 5.12 -30.51
CA ASN A 410 19.56 5.59 -30.39
C ASN A 410 19.73 6.68 -29.31
N ARG A 411 18.89 6.67 -28.29
CA ARG A 411 18.99 7.57 -27.13
C ARG A 411 18.82 6.82 -25.82
N ALA A 412 19.36 7.37 -24.75
CA ALA A 412 19.06 6.91 -23.40
C ALA A 412 18.26 7.97 -22.64
N VAL A 413 17.29 7.49 -21.85
CA VAL A 413 16.49 8.34 -20.98
C VAL A 413 16.59 7.86 -19.54
N LEU A 414 16.64 8.79 -18.59
CA LEU A 414 16.53 8.50 -17.17
C LEU A 414 15.06 8.28 -16.79
N VAL A 415 14.83 7.32 -15.91
CA VAL A 415 13.53 7.03 -15.31
C VAL A 415 13.69 6.90 -13.80
N ASP A 416 12.58 6.96 -13.07
CA ASP A 416 12.55 6.89 -11.60
C ASP A 416 13.20 8.09 -10.88
N PHE A 417 12.39 9.12 -10.66
CA PHE A 417 12.80 10.38 -10.01
C PHE A 417 12.42 10.41 -8.52
N ASP A 418 12.19 9.25 -7.89
CA ASP A 418 11.71 9.19 -6.50
C ASP A 418 12.75 9.71 -5.51
N TRP A 419 14.04 9.61 -5.84
CA TRP A 419 15.13 9.97 -4.92
C TRP A 419 15.76 11.31 -5.22
N ALA A 420 15.52 11.88 -6.41
CA ALA A 420 16.14 13.11 -6.82
C ALA A 420 15.79 14.26 -5.86
N ALA A 421 16.78 15.07 -5.50
CA ALA A 421 16.62 16.13 -4.51
C ALA A 421 17.74 17.17 -4.62
N LEU A 422 17.59 18.30 -3.92
CA LEU A 422 18.62 19.35 -3.91
C LEU A 422 19.93 18.84 -3.28
N ALA A 423 21.06 19.16 -3.92
CA ALA A 423 22.40 18.86 -3.40
C ALA A 423 22.62 19.52 -2.02
N GLY A 424 23.23 18.79 -1.09
CA GLY A 424 23.50 19.25 0.27
C GLY A 424 22.28 19.33 1.20
N GLN A 425 21.08 19.04 0.70
CA GLN A 425 19.82 19.12 1.48
C GLN A 425 19.01 17.83 1.43
N GLY A 426 18.91 17.24 0.22
CA GLY A 426 18.25 15.97 -0.02
C GLY A 426 18.91 14.83 0.76
N ARG A 427 18.12 13.80 1.09
CA ARG A 427 18.62 12.62 1.80
C ARG A 427 18.22 11.33 1.12
N TYR A 428 19.14 10.38 1.15
CA TYR A 428 18.87 8.99 0.80
C TYR A 428 17.79 8.38 1.69
N PRO A 429 17.07 7.34 1.22
CA PRO A 429 16.16 6.61 2.09
C PRO A 429 16.89 6.07 3.33
N ALA A 430 16.20 6.06 4.47
CA ALA A 430 16.72 5.39 5.67
C ALA A 430 16.81 3.87 5.51
N THR A 431 16.10 3.31 4.53
CA THR A 431 16.10 1.89 4.18
C THR A 431 17.10 1.54 3.08
N LEU A 432 18.06 2.43 2.77
CA LEU A 432 19.08 2.16 1.77
C LEU A 432 19.90 0.93 2.16
N SER A 433 20.05 -0.01 1.23
CA SER A 433 20.84 -1.24 1.37
C SER A 433 21.96 -1.31 0.33
N ASP A 434 22.78 -2.35 0.41
CA ASP A 434 23.81 -2.69 -0.59
C ASP A 434 24.81 -1.56 -0.84
N LEU A 435 25.33 -0.99 0.26
CA LEU A 435 26.23 0.17 0.25
C LEU A 435 27.46 0.01 -0.65
N ASP A 436 27.91 -1.23 -0.87
CA ASP A 436 29.04 -1.54 -1.74
C ASP A 436 28.81 -1.19 -3.23
N VAL A 437 27.55 -1.04 -3.65
CA VAL A 437 27.18 -0.64 -5.03
C VAL A 437 27.22 0.88 -5.20
N TRP A 438 27.25 1.64 -4.11
CA TRP A 438 27.12 3.10 -4.12
C TRP A 438 28.47 3.81 -3.96
N ALA A 439 28.47 5.14 -4.17
CA ALA A 439 29.65 5.95 -3.91
C ALA A 439 30.09 5.84 -2.44
N PRO A 440 31.40 5.85 -2.11
CA PRO A 440 31.89 5.53 -0.75
C PRO A 440 31.34 6.37 0.40
N THR A 441 30.83 7.58 0.14
CA THR A 441 30.26 8.49 1.15
C THR A 441 28.73 8.41 1.24
N VAL A 442 28.09 7.57 0.43
CA VAL A 442 26.65 7.32 0.51
C VAL A 442 26.35 6.47 1.75
N ALA A 443 25.33 6.88 2.50
CA ALA A 443 24.89 6.19 3.70
C ALA A 443 23.36 6.26 3.84
N PRO A 444 22.73 5.33 4.58
CA PRO A 444 21.30 5.40 4.88
C PRO A 444 20.96 6.73 5.55
N TYR A 445 19.97 7.44 5.03
CA TYR A 445 19.60 8.80 5.46
C TYR A 445 20.72 9.85 5.38
N GLY A 446 21.81 9.54 4.67
CA GLY A 446 22.90 10.47 4.37
C GLY A 446 22.46 11.59 3.43
N VAL A 447 23.17 12.71 3.49
CA VAL A 447 22.93 13.86 2.61
C VAL A 447 23.40 13.50 1.19
N MET A 448 22.62 13.90 0.19
CA MET A 448 22.92 13.71 -1.22
C MET A 448 23.85 14.80 -1.74
N GLU A 449 24.94 14.40 -2.38
CA GLU A 449 25.94 15.28 -2.97
C GLU A 449 26.13 14.96 -4.45
N LYS A 450 26.54 15.94 -5.26
CA LYS A 450 26.69 15.78 -6.72
C LYS A 450 27.73 14.73 -7.07
N GLU A 451 28.76 14.61 -6.25
CA GLU A 451 29.83 13.64 -6.37
C GLU A 451 29.32 12.19 -6.30
N HIS A 452 28.15 11.96 -5.70
CA HIS A 452 27.50 10.65 -5.70
C HIS A 452 27.07 10.25 -7.10
N ASP A 453 26.39 11.13 -7.84
CA ASP A 453 26.02 10.86 -9.23
C ASP A 453 27.25 10.73 -10.12
N ASP A 454 28.28 11.57 -9.92
CA ASP A 454 29.52 11.51 -10.69
C ASP A 454 30.25 10.16 -10.53
N HIS A 455 30.25 9.62 -9.30
CA HIS A 455 30.81 8.32 -9.03
C HIS A 455 30.04 7.22 -9.77
N MET A 456 28.71 7.25 -9.71
CA MET A 456 27.86 6.29 -10.38
C MET A 456 27.98 6.38 -11.91
N LEU A 457 28.12 7.59 -12.45
CA LEU A 457 28.33 7.82 -13.88
C LEU A 457 29.66 7.23 -14.35
N LYS A 458 30.72 7.34 -13.55
CA LYS A 458 32.02 6.68 -13.85
C LYS A 458 31.89 5.16 -13.88
N ALA A 459 31.14 4.58 -12.95
CA ALA A 459 30.88 3.14 -12.93
C ALA A 459 30.11 2.68 -14.19
N ILE A 460 29.09 3.43 -14.61
CA ILE A 460 28.35 3.17 -15.85
C ILE A 460 29.24 3.32 -17.09
N ALA A 461 30.08 4.35 -17.13
CA ALA A 461 31.02 4.58 -18.23
C ALA A 461 32.04 3.44 -18.37
N ALA A 462 32.51 2.87 -17.24
CA ALA A 462 33.41 1.72 -17.26
C ALA A 462 32.77 0.45 -17.84
N ALA A 463 31.43 0.36 -17.87
CA ALA A 463 30.67 -0.73 -18.48
C ALA A 463 30.34 -0.50 -19.97
N SER A 464 30.81 0.59 -20.58
CA SER A 464 30.56 0.95 -21.98
C SER A 464 31.69 0.54 -22.92
N VAL A 465 31.41 0.50 -24.24
CA VAL A 465 32.41 0.20 -25.28
C VAL A 465 33.49 1.31 -25.26
N PRO A 466 34.79 0.98 -25.33
CA PRO A 466 35.84 1.99 -25.54
C PRO A 466 35.60 2.74 -26.86
N SER A 467 35.69 4.07 -26.82
CA SER A 467 35.51 4.97 -27.96
C SER A 467 36.46 4.70 -29.13
#